data_AF-A0A1F7WUR6-F1
#
_entry.id   AF-A0A1F7WUR6-F1
#
_cell.length_a   1.000
_cell.length_b   1.000
_cell.length_c   1.000
_cell.angle_alpha   90.00
_cell.angle_beta   90.00
_cell.angle_gamma   90.00
#
_symmetry.space_group_name_H-M   'P 1'
#
loop_
_entity.id
_entity.type
_entity.pdbx_description
1 polymer ?
#
loop_
_entity_poly.entity_id
_entity_poly.type
_entity_poly.pdbx_seq_one_letter_code
_entity_poly.pdbx_strand_id
1 'polypeptide(L)'
;MSDIFGNVTAPPGVSQYGNLIEGGPTYFITNILRFLIVIAGIYALFNMVFAGYAFMSAGDDPKKVAGAWSKIWQSILGLAISAGAFVLAALFGRLLFGDYSALLRLRVFGPN
;
A
#
# COMPACT_ATOMS: atom_id res chain seq x y z
N MET A 1 38.30 0.00 26.49
CA MET A 1 37.06 0.14 27.26
C MET A 1 36.07 -0.82 26.65
N SER A 2 35.75 -1.90 27.35
CA SER A 2 34.76 -2.90 26.93
C SER A 2 33.37 -2.30 27.05
N ASP A 3 32.59 -2.36 25.97
CA ASP A 3 31.19 -1.94 25.98
C ASP A 3 30.45 -2.71 27.09
N ILE A 4 29.96 -1.97 28.09
CA ILE A 4 29.26 -2.49 29.28
C ILE A 4 27.90 -3.11 28.91
N PHE A 5 27.43 -2.85 27.69
CA PHE A 5 26.23 -3.43 27.11
C PHE A 5 26.64 -4.33 25.94
N GLY A 6 26.23 -5.60 25.99
CA GLY A 6 26.45 -6.54 24.89
C GLY A 6 25.79 -6.06 23.59
N ASN A 7 26.43 -6.30 22.45
CA ASN A 7 25.87 -5.98 21.15
C ASN A 7 24.54 -6.74 20.96
N VAL A 8 23.43 -5.99 20.95
CA VAL A 8 22.12 -6.53 20.53
C VAL A 8 22.19 -6.70 19.02
N THR A 9 22.63 -7.89 18.61
CA THR A 9 22.67 -8.26 17.20
C THR A 9 21.22 -8.35 16.73
N ALA A 10 20.87 -7.53 15.74
CA ALA A 10 19.51 -7.52 15.21
C ALA A 10 19.15 -8.93 14.68
N PRO A 11 17.92 -9.42 14.91
CA PRO A 11 17.50 -10.73 14.45
C PRO A 11 17.74 -10.94 12.94
N PRO A 12 18.01 -12.18 12.48
CA PRO A 12 18.18 -12.47 11.06
C PRO A 12 16.98 -11.98 10.25
N GLY A 13 17.23 -11.21 9.19
CA GLY A 13 16.20 -10.68 8.28
C GLY A 13 15.83 -9.20 8.49
N VAL A 14 16.06 -8.61 9.68
CA VAL A 14 15.85 -7.16 9.86
C VAL A 14 17.04 -6.30 9.41
N SER A 15 18.22 -6.93 9.20
CA SER A 15 19.41 -6.27 8.65
C SER A 15 19.20 -5.73 7.23
N GLN A 16 18.22 -6.25 6.49
CA GLN A 16 17.87 -5.82 5.14
C GLN A 16 17.15 -4.46 5.10
N TYR A 17 16.57 -4.03 6.22
CA TYR A 17 15.81 -2.80 6.31
C TYR A 17 16.66 -1.61 6.77
N GLY A 18 17.87 -1.83 7.30
CA GLY A 18 18.78 -0.77 7.76
C GLY A 18 18.54 -0.34 9.21
N ASN A 19 19.40 0.53 9.73
CA ASN A 19 19.32 0.98 11.13
C ASN A 19 18.11 1.90 11.37
N LEU A 20 17.63 2.00 12.61
CA LEU A 20 16.52 2.91 12.98
C LEU A 20 16.83 4.38 12.61
N ILE A 21 18.10 4.77 12.66
CA ILE A 21 18.57 6.13 12.35
C ILE A 21 18.61 6.38 10.83
N GLU A 22 18.81 5.34 10.02
CA GLU A 22 18.88 5.41 8.55
C GLU A 22 17.51 5.25 7.88
N GLY A 23 16.45 5.08 8.67
CA GLY A 23 15.08 4.90 8.16
C GLY A 23 14.65 3.44 8.06
N GLY A 24 15.20 2.52 8.86
CA GLY A 24 14.73 1.13 8.91
C GLY A 24 13.21 0.93 8.98
N PRO A 25 12.50 1.62 9.89
CA PRO A 25 11.04 1.56 9.97
C PRO A 25 10.34 2.02 8.69
N THR A 26 10.93 2.99 7.99
CA THR A 26 10.42 3.49 6.72
C THR A 26 10.42 2.42 5.64
N TYR A 27 11.56 1.76 5.45
CA TYR A 27 11.72 0.76 4.41
C TYR A 27 10.80 -0.44 4.66
N PHE A 28 10.60 -0.79 5.94
CA PHE A 28 9.66 -1.83 6.34
C PHE A 28 8.21 -1.47 6.00
N ILE A 29 7.75 -0.27 6.37
CA ILE A 29 6.38 0.19 6.05
C ILE A 29 6.19 0.32 4.55
N THR A 30 7.19 0.84 3.83
CA THR A 30 7.15 0.94 2.36
C THR A 30 7.00 -0.43 1.71
N ASN A 31 7.68 -1.46 2.24
CA ASN A 31 7.55 -2.82 1.75
C ASN A 31 6.13 -3.37 1.95
N ILE A 32 5.53 -3.12 3.13
CA ILE A 32 4.13 -3.50 3.40
C ILE A 32 3.17 -2.78 2.44
N LEU A 33 3.35 -1.47 2.25
CA LEU A 33 2.50 -0.70 1.34
C LEU A 33 2.61 -1.22 -0.11
N ARG A 34 3.82 -1.50 -0.59
CA ARG A 34 4.03 -2.10 -1.92
C ARG A 34 3.36 -3.47 -2.02
N PHE A 35 3.46 -4.29 -0.99
CA PHE A 35 2.81 -5.60 -0.95
C PHE A 35 1.28 -5.48 -1.01
N LEU A 36 0.69 -4.55 -0.25
CA LEU A 36 -0.76 -4.28 -0.29
C LEU A 36 -1.23 -3.80 -1.67
N ILE A 37 -0.45 -2.98 -2.38
CA ILE A 37 -0.76 -2.58 -3.76
C ILE A 37 -0.82 -3.78 -4.69
N VAL A 38 0.16 -4.68 -4.59
CA VAL A 38 0.21 -5.88 -5.44
C VAL A 38 -1.03 -6.75 -5.18
N ILE A 39 -1.41 -6.94 -3.91
CA ILE A 39 -2.64 -7.64 -3.55
C ILE A 39 -3.87 -6.94 -4.13
N ALA A 40 -3.97 -5.61 -4.01
CA ALA A 40 -5.08 -4.84 -4.54
C ALA A 40 -5.19 -4.96 -6.07
N GLY A 41 -4.06 -4.93 -6.79
CA GLY A 41 -4.01 -5.13 -8.24
C GLY A 41 -4.46 -6.53 -8.66
N ILE A 42 -3.99 -7.57 -7.95
CA ILE A 42 -4.42 -8.95 -8.18
C ILE A 42 -5.93 -9.09 -7.92
N TYR A 43 -6.41 -8.54 -6.81
CA TYR A 43 -7.83 -8.58 -6.45
C TYR A 43 -8.69 -7.89 -7.52
N ALA A 44 -8.29 -6.71 -7.99
CA ALA A 44 -8.99 -5.98 -9.04
C ALA A 44 -9.04 -6.76 -10.36
N LEU A 45 -7.95 -7.45 -10.73
CA LEU A 45 -7.92 -8.31 -11.92
C LEU A 45 -8.98 -9.42 -11.84
N PHE A 46 -9.01 -10.18 -10.73
CA PHE A 46 -10.00 -11.24 -10.54
C PHE A 46 -11.43 -10.70 -10.57
N ASN A 47 -11.66 -9.58 -9.90
CA ASN A 47 -12.97 -8.97 -9.83
C ASN A 47 -13.45 -8.47 -11.21
N MET A 48 -12.54 -7.91 -12.03
CA MET A 48 -12.82 -7.53 -13.41
C MET A 48 -13.18 -8.74 -14.29
N VAL A 49 -12.46 -9.86 -14.15
CA VAL A 49 -12.77 -11.11 -14.88
C VAL A 49 -14.12 -11.69 -14.47
N PHE A 50 -14.39 -11.79 -13.16
CA PHE A 50 -15.68 -12.28 -12.67
C PHE A 50 -16.84 -11.40 -13.08
N ALA A 51 -16.64 -10.09 -13.07
CA ALA A 51 -17.68 -9.15 -13.45
C ALA A 51 -17.92 -9.14 -14.97
N GLY A 52 -16.88 -9.35 -15.78
CA GLY A 52 -17.01 -9.61 -17.22
C GLY A 52 -17.78 -10.90 -17.52
N TYR A 53 -17.49 -11.99 -16.79
CA TYR A 53 -18.23 -13.25 -16.91
C TYR A 53 -19.70 -13.10 -16.46
N ALA A 54 -19.94 -12.39 -15.36
CA ALA A 54 -21.29 -12.09 -14.88
C ALA A 54 -22.08 -11.23 -15.87
N PHE A 55 -21.42 -10.27 -16.53
CA PHE A 55 -22.02 -9.44 -17.58
C PHE A 55 -22.39 -10.27 -18.81
N MET A 56 -21.49 -11.14 -19.28
CA MET A 56 -21.74 -12.04 -20.42
C MET A 56 -22.84 -13.08 -20.13
N SER A 57 -22.96 -13.57 -18.89
CA SER A 57 -23.95 -14.56 -18.48
C SER A 57 -25.32 -13.97 -18.08
N ALA A 58 -25.44 -12.64 -18.01
CA ALA A 58 -26.68 -11.98 -17.61
C ALA A 58 -27.75 -11.99 -18.71
N GLY A 59 -27.38 -12.14 -19.99
CA GLY A 59 -28.33 -12.19 -21.10
C GLY A 59 -29.28 -10.99 -21.11
N ASP A 60 -30.59 -11.24 -21.16
CA ASP A 60 -31.66 -10.23 -21.17
C ASP A 60 -32.22 -9.87 -19.77
N ASP A 61 -31.66 -10.40 -18.67
CA ASP A 61 -32.21 -10.18 -17.32
C ASP A 61 -31.59 -8.90 -16.70
N PRO A 62 -32.32 -7.76 -16.69
CA PRO A 62 -31.74 -6.45 -16.34
C PRO A 62 -31.27 -6.39 -14.89
N LYS A 63 -31.85 -7.20 -14.00
CA LYS A 63 -31.41 -7.31 -12.60
C LYS A 63 -30.00 -7.90 -12.48
N LYS A 64 -29.68 -8.90 -13.29
CA LYS A 64 -28.35 -9.54 -13.30
C LYS A 64 -27.30 -8.63 -13.92
N VAL A 65 -27.66 -7.90 -14.97
CA VAL A 65 -26.80 -6.87 -15.58
C VAL A 65 -26.46 -5.76 -14.58
N ALA A 66 -27.46 -5.24 -13.86
CA ALA A 66 -27.25 -4.23 -12.82
C ALA A 66 -26.34 -4.73 -11.68
N GLY A 67 -26.51 -6.00 -11.26
CA GLY A 67 -25.64 -6.63 -10.28
C GLY A 67 -24.19 -6.80 -10.75
N ALA A 68 -23.99 -7.21 -12.01
CA ALA A 68 -22.66 -7.30 -12.61
C ALA A 68 -22.00 -5.92 -12.73
N TRP A 69 -22.74 -4.90 -13.17
CA TRP A 69 -22.25 -3.53 -13.28
C TRP A 69 -21.82 -2.96 -11.92
N SER A 70 -22.58 -3.22 -10.86
CA SER A 70 -22.22 -2.82 -9.50
C SER A 70 -20.88 -3.41 -9.06
N LYS A 71 -20.64 -4.70 -9.36
CA LYS A 71 -19.36 -5.36 -9.06
C LYS A 71 -18.19 -4.77 -9.86
N ILE A 72 -18.38 -4.48 -11.15
CA ILE A 72 -17.37 -3.77 -11.97
C ILE A 72 -17.03 -2.44 -11.31
N TRP A 73 -18.04 -1.65 -10.98
CA TRP A 73 -17.84 -0.31 -10.44
C TRP A 73 -17.14 -0.33 -9.08
N GLN A 74 -17.54 -1.23 -8.17
CA GLN A 74 -16.87 -1.40 -6.87
C GLN A 74 -15.39 -1.77 -7.03
N SER A 75 -15.06 -2.59 -8.03
CA SER A 75 -13.69 -3.02 -8.30
C SER A 75 -12.83 -1.87 -8.83
N ILE A 76 -13.38 -1.10 -9.77
CA ILE A 76 -12.73 0.11 -10.31
C ILE A 76 -12.57 1.15 -9.20
N LEU A 77 -13.59 1.34 -8.36
CA LEU A 77 -13.56 2.28 -7.25
C LEU A 77 -12.49 1.88 -6.23
N GLY A 78 -12.39 0.59 -5.89
CA GLY A 78 -11.35 0.07 -5.01
C GLY A 78 -9.95 0.33 -5.56
N LEU A 79 -9.72 0.04 -6.84
CA LEU A 79 -8.44 0.31 -7.52
C LEU A 79 -8.13 1.81 -7.55
N ALA A 80 -9.11 2.64 -7.88
CA ALA A 80 -8.98 4.09 -7.95
C ALA A 80 -8.67 4.70 -6.58
N ILE A 81 -9.30 4.21 -5.51
CA ILE A 81 -9.01 4.62 -4.13
C ILE A 81 -7.60 4.19 -3.74
N SER A 82 -7.19 2.95 -4.06
CA SER A 82 -5.83 2.49 -3.78
C SER A 82 -4.79 3.35 -4.50
N ALA A 83 -4.97 3.65 -5.79
CA ALA A 83 -4.07 4.54 -6.53
C ALA A 83 -4.10 5.98 -6.00
N GLY A 84 -5.29 6.49 -5.68
CA GLY A 84 -5.51 7.81 -5.11
C GLY A 84 -4.87 7.98 -3.73
N ALA A 85 -4.83 6.94 -2.90
CA ALA A 85 -4.20 6.98 -1.58
C ALA A 85 -2.71 7.32 -1.65
N PHE A 86 -1.98 6.84 -2.67
CA PHE A 86 -0.56 7.19 -2.87
C PHE A 86 -0.39 8.62 -3.33
N VAL A 87 -1.26 9.10 -4.22
CA VAL A 87 -1.25 10.50 -4.68
C VAL A 87 -1.56 11.42 -3.51
N LEU A 88 -2.59 11.10 -2.72
CA LEU A 88 -2.95 11.85 -1.52
C LEU A 88 -1.82 11.82 -0.48
N ALA A 89 -1.21 10.67 -0.21
CA ALA A 89 -0.07 10.56 0.69
C ALA A 89 1.12 11.43 0.24
N ALA A 90 1.42 11.48 -1.06
CA ALA A 90 2.47 12.33 -1.60
C ALA A 90 2.11 13.84 -1.51
N LEU A 91 0.84 14.19 -1.74
CA LEU A 91 0.34 15.56 -1.62
C LEU A 91 0.39 16.04 -0.16
N PHE A 92 -0.07 15.22 0.78
CA PHE A 92 0.01 15.53 2.21
C PHE A 92 1.45 15.55 2.71
N GLY A 93 2.33 14.69 2.19
CA GLY A 93 3.77 14.73 2.47
C GLY A 93 4.38 16.07 2.08
N ARG A 94 4.09 16.56 0.88
CA ARG A 94 4.55 17.87 0.42
C ARG A 94 3.98 19.01 1.26
N LEU A 95 2.68 18.96 1.60
CA LEU A 95 2.01 20.04 2.33
C LEU A 95 2.50 20.17 3.78
N LEU A 96 2.67 19.04 4.47
CA LEU A 96 3.01 19.03 5.89
C LEU A 96 4.51 19.12 6.16
N PHE A 97 5.34 18.61 5.25
CA PHE A 97 6.78 18.44 5.48
C PHE A 97 7.66 18.99 4.34
N GLY A 98 7.07 19.60 3.30
CA GLY A 98 7.81 20.15 2.16
C GLY A 98 8.39 19.11 1.19
N ASP A 99 8.23 17.82 1.48
CA ASP A 99 8.79 16.71 0.71
C ASP A 99 7.72 15.65 0.43
N TYR A 100 7.54 15.31 -0.84
CA TYR A 100 6.60 14.29 -1.31
C TYR A 100 6.79 12.92 -0.65
N SER A 101 7.98 12.65 -0.13
CA SER A 101 8.35 11.39 0.50
C SER A 101 8.34 11.43 2.02
N ALA A 102 8.02 12.55 2.65
CA ALA A 102 8.15 12.70 4.10
C ALA A 102 7.23 11.77 4.91
N LEU A 103 5.98 11.59 4.49
CA LEU A 103 5.07 10.63 5.13
C LEU A 103 5.45 9.17 4.83
N LEU A 104 6.17 8.98 3.73
CA LEU A 104 6.72 7.69 3.32
C LEU A 104 8.12 7.49 3.93
N ARG A 105 8.65 8.44 4.71
CA ARG A 105 9.92 8.41 5.43
C ARG A 105 9.68 8.80 6.88
N LEU A 106 9.24 7.83 7.68
CA LEU A 106 9.25 7.90 9.15
C LEU A 106 10.69 8.16 9.63
N ARG A 107 11.01 9.45 9.78
CA ARG A 107 12.23 9.96 10.39
C ARG A 107 11.90 10.34 11.83
N VAL A 108 12.66 9.78 12.77
CA VAL A 108 12.58 10.19 14.17
C VAL A 108 13.19 11.58 14.28
N PHE A 109 12.38 12.59 14.62
CA PHE A 109 12.85 13.91 15.01
C PHE A 109 13.22 13.86 16.49
N GLY A 110 14.42 13.37 16.78
CA GLY A 110 15.04 13.50 18.09
C GLY A 110 15.90 14.76 18.14
N PRO A 111 15.91 15.53 19.25
CA PRO A 111 16.96 16.53 19.46
C PRO A 111 18.33 15.83 19.49
N ASN A 112 19.34 16.47 18.86
CA ASN A 112 20.73 16.01 18.92
C ASN A 112 21.25 15.98 20.36
#